data_AF-A0A0C3ANK0-F1
#
_entry.id   AF-A0A0C3ANK0-F1
#
_cell.length_a   1.000
_cell.length_b   1.000
_cell.length_c   1.000
_cell.angle_alpha   90.00
_cell.angle_beta   90.00
_cell.angle_gamma   90.00
#
_symmetry.space_group_name_H-M   'P 1'
#
loop_
_entity.id
_entity.type
_entity.pdbx_description
1 polymer ?
#
loop_
_entity_poly.entity_id
_entity_poly.type
_entity_poly.pdbx_seq_one_letter_code
_entity_poly.pdbx_strand_id
1 'polypeptide(L)'
;MAASALVNGDQLVRVVVPKALTTQMYQLLADRLGGLPNRRIYHLPFSRSHELHQSGVKPFLAILEECKREGGILVAQPEHILSFKLMTVEKQLGQNKGIAADLLRAQLWLRSHVRDMLDECDEILHVRNQLVYTIGSQQPLQGFPERWASAQQILSLDIMDGLLPNYSFILAPEHVCRAIFNFLTLTDIDPSEVRTVQDYIGNTHNWSGLLHLRGLLAFGILSFALKERRWRVDYGLAPWRTMLAVPYRAKDVPAPRAEFGQPDVSVVLTCLSYYYEGLTEEQLGVCFERLLQQDDPTQEYETWVRNLSPVPDALRHLSGINTESSQQWRDLLVPMFSYNKATIDFYLSQVVFPREAKEFSFKLSCSSWDLDDIQCRSG
;
A
#
# COMPACT_ATOMS: atom_id res chain seq x y z
N MET A 1 -36.48 1.39 3.64
CA MET A 1 -37.69 1.72 4.45
C MET A 1 -37.40 2.66 5.63
N ALA A 2 -36.23 2.65 6.27
CA ALA A 2 -35.89 3.66 7.30
C ALA A 2 -35.70 5.09 6.75
N ALA A 3 -35.08 5.26 5.57
CA ALA A 3 -34.88 6.59 4.97
C ALA A 3 -36.20 7.35 4.72
N SER A 4 -37.25 6.66 4.25
CA SER A 4 -38.56 7.28 4.00
C SER A 4 -39.28 7.73 5.27
N ALA A 5 -39.04 7.07 6.41
CA ALA A 5 -39.66 7.43 7.70
C ALA A 5 -39.01 8.68 8.32
N LEU A 6 -37.79 9.02 7.87
CA LEU A 6 -37.02 10.15 8.38
C LEU A 6 -37.21 11.44 7.57
N VAL A 7 -37.83 11.34 6.38
CA VAL A 7 -38.17 12.50 5.56
C VAL A 7 -39.43 13.17 6.12
N ASN A 8 -39.26 14.27 6.85
CA ASN A 8 -40.36 15.05 7.42
C ASN A 8 -40.49 16.46 6.80
N GLY A 9 -39.77 16.75 5.71
CA GLY A 9 -39.76 18.06 5.03
C GLY A 9 -38.92 19.13 5.74
N ASP A 10 -38.60 18.95 7.02
CA ASP A 10 -37.76 19.86 7.79
C ASP A 10 -36.27 19.47 7.75
N GLN A 11 -35.98 18.18 7.51
CA GLN A 11 -34.63 17.66 7.31
C GLN A 11 -34.49 16.93 5.97
N LEU A 12 -33.35 17.16 5.30
CA LEU A 12 -32.89 16.40 4.15
C LEU A 12 -32.24 15.11 4.65
N VAL A 13 -32.71 13.96 4.15
CA VAL A 13 -32.09 12.66 4.49
C VAL A 13 -30.97 12.36 3.51
N ARG A 14 -29.76 12.17 4.03
CA ARG A 14 -28.58 11.79 3.25
C ARG A 14 -28.13 10.38 3.61
N VAL A 15 -28.22 9.48 2.63
CA VAL A 15 -27.72 8.10 2.74
C VAL A 15 -26.25 8.10 2.29
N VAL A 16 -25.36 7.76 3.22
CA VAL A 16 -23.92 7.70 3.00
C VAL A 16 -23.52 6.25 2.78
N VAL A 17 -22.92 5.97 1.62
CA VAL A 17 -22.56 4.62 1.18
C VAL A 17 -21.11 4.55 0.68
N PRO A 18 -20.43 3.40 0.83
CA PRO A 18 -19.16 3.15 0.16
C PRO A 18 -19.27 3.36 -1.36
N LYS A 19 -18.15 3.72 -1.98
CA LYS A 19 -18.08 3.98 -3.43
C LYS A 19 -18.59 2.80 -4.26
N ALA A 20 -18.21 1.58 -3.87
CA ALA A 20 -18.62 0.34 -4.54
C ALA A 20 -20.14 0.12 -4.53
N LEU A 21 -20.84 0.60 -3.50
CA LEU A 21 -22.29 0.37 -3.31
C LEU A 21 -23.14 1.54 -3.80
N THR A 22 -22.54 2.62 -4.29
CA THR A 22 -23.27 3.86 -4.61
C THR A 22 -24.32 3.67 -5.70
N THR A 23 -23.97 3.01 -6.81
CA THR A 23 -24.90 2.77 -7.93
C THR A 23 -26.02 1.81 -7.53
N GLN A 24 -25.68 0.74 -6.81
CA GLN A 24 -26.66 -0.23 -6.32
C GLN A 24 -27.65 0.41 -5.34
N MET A 25 -27.16 1.21 -4.39
CA MET A 25 -28.02 1.92 -3.45
C MET A 25 -28.94 2.92 -4.16
N TYR A 26 -28.42 3.65 -5.15
CA TYR A 26 -29.23 4.58 -5.94
C TYR A 26 -30.40 3.86 -6.62
N GLN A 27 -30.11 2.75 -7.33
CA GLN A 27 -31.13 1.95 -8.00
C GLN A 27 -32.15 1.40 -7.01
N LEU A 28 -31.69 0.84 -5.88
CA LEU A 28 -32.55 0.32 -4.83
C LEU A 28 -33.50 1.39 -4.27
N LEU A 29 -33.00 2.59 -4.00
CA LEU A 29 -33.83 3.69 -3.50
C LEU A 29 -34.79 4.21 -4.58
N ALA A 30 -34.35 4.31 -5.83
CA ALA A 30 -35.18 4.75 -6.95
C ALA A 30 -36.35 3.78 -7.18
N ASP A 31 -36.08 2.48 -7.21
CA ASP A 31 -37.10 1.44 -7.40
C ASP A 31 -38.12 1.42 -6.26
N ARG A 32 -37.65 1.60 -5.02
CA ARG A 32 -38.50 1.47 -3.83
C ARG A 32 -39.27 2.75 -3.49
N LEU A 33 -38.72 3.91 -3.81
CA LEU A 33 -39.23 5.20 -3.35
C LEU A 33 -39.66 6.14 -4.48
N GLY A 34 -39.25 5.87 -5.72
CA GLY A 34 -39.70 6.59 -6.91
C GLY A 34 -41.12 6.23 -7.37
N GLY A 35 -41.69 5.12 -6.89
CA GLY A 35 -43.06 4.68 -7.16
C GLY A 35 -44.12 5.45 -6.35
N LEU A 36 -45.00 4.73 -5.65
CA LEU A 36 -46.08 5.32 -4.84
C LEU A 36 -45.65 6.42 -3.84
N PRO A 37 -44.46 6.37 -3.22
CA PRO A 37 -43.99 7.46 -2.34
C PRO A 37 -43.56 8.73 -3.08
N ASN A 38 -43.36 8.65 -4.41
CA ASN A 38 -42.95 9.71 -5.33
C ASN A 38 -41.77 10.56 -4.79
N ARG A 39 -40.75 9.91 -4.22
CA ARG A 39 -39.55 10.57 -3.71
C ARG A 39 -38.45 10.53 -4.75
N ARG A 40 -37.95 11.70 -5.13
CA ARG A 40 -36.82 11.81 -6.05
C ARG A 40 -35.51 11.49 -5.34
N ILE A 41 -34.66 10.70 -5.99
CA ILE A 41 -33.33 10.36 -5.49
C ILE A 41 -32.29 11.25 -6.17
N TYR A 42 -31.52 11.94 -5.36
CA TYR A 42 -30.46 12.86 -5.77
C TYR A 42 -29.09 12.23 -5.50
N HIS A 43 -28.10 12.53 -6.34
CA HIS A 43 -26.70 12.33 -6.00
C HIS A 43 -26.09 13.63 -5.50
N LEU A 44 -25.19 13.56 -4.52
CA LEU A 44 -24.41 14.72 -4.10
C LEU A 44 -23.57 15.23 -5.28
N PRO A 45 -23.85 16.43 -5.84
CA PRO A 45 -23.21 16.91 -7.06
C PRO A 45 -21.90 17.61 -6.70
N PHE A 46 -20.97 16.87 -6.10
CA PHE A 46 -19.67 17.39 -5.71
C PHE A 46 -18.54 16.50 -6.22
N SER A 47 -17.67 17.07 -7.05
CA SER A 47 -16.38 16.50 -7.39
C SER A 47 -15.31 17.55 -7.15
N ARG A 48 -14.19 17.16 -6.55
CA ARG A 48 -13.03 18.04 -6.33
C ARG A 48 -12.33 18.41 -7.64
N SER A 49 -12.39 17.54 -8.66
CA SER A 49 -11.71 17.74 -9.94
C SER A 49 -12.39 18.79 -10.83
N HIS A 50 -13.69 19.00 -10.63
CA HIS A 50 -14.36 20.20 -11.13
C HIS A 50 -14.06 21.31 -10.13
N GLU A 51 -13.03 22.11 -10.39
CA GLU A 51 -12.86 23.37 -9.67
C GLU A 51 -14.21 24.08 -9.67
N LEU A 52 -14.73 24.41 -8.49
CA LEU A 52 -15.88 25.31 -8.33
C LEU A 52 -15.45 26.70 -8.81
N HIS A 53 -15.22 26.85 -10.11
CA HIS A 53 -14.62 28.01 -10.72
C HIS A 53 -15.73 28.91 -11.25
N GLN A 54 -15.70 30.15 -10.76
CA GLN A 54 -16.43 31.35 -11.18
C GLN A 54 -17.98 31.38 -11.09
N SER A 55 -18.71 30.25 -11.09
CA SER A 55 -20.19 30.24 -10.95
C SER A 55 -20.74 29.87 -9.56
N GLY A 56 -19.85 29.57 -8.60
CA GLY A 56 -20.12 29.63 -7.15
C GLY A 56 -20.70 28.37 -6.50
N VAL A 57 -20.82 28.43 -5.17
CA VAL A 57 -21.44 27.41 -4.28
C VAL A 57 -22.98 27.43 -4.39
N LYS A 58 -23.53 28.46 -5.03
CA LYS A 58 -24.97 28.71 -5.11
C LYS A 58 -25.74 27.62 -5.86
N PRO A 59 -25.31 27.13 -7.04
CA PRO A 59 -26.01 26.02 -7.71
C PRO A 59 -25.99 24.73 -6.89
N PHE A 60 -24.88 24.48 -6.18
CA PHE A 60 -24.76 23.35 -5.27
C PHE A 60 -25.78 23.43 -4.13
N LEU A 61 -25.90 24.60 -3.48
CA LEU A 61 -26.90 24.81 -2.44
C LEU A 61 -28.33 24.73 -2.99
N ALA A 62 -28.60 25.28 -4.17
CA ALA A 62 -29.92 25.22 -4.78
C ALA A 62 -30.40 23.77 -5.00
N ILE A 63 -29.52 22.86 -5.42
CA ILE A 63 -29.87 21.43 -5.58
C ILE A 63 -30.18 20.79 -4.22
N LEU A 64 -29.45 21.15 -3.16
CA LEU A 64 -29.70 20.63 -1.81
C LEU A 64 -31.01 21.17 -1.23
N GLU A 65 -31.30 22.45 -1.45
CA GLU A 65 -32.55 23.09 -1.03
C GLU A 65 -33.76 22.53 -1.79
N GLU A 66 -33.61 22.29 -3.10
CA GLU A 66 -34.62 21.57 -3.90
C GLU A 66 -34.84 20.17 -3.34
N CYS A 67 -33.78 19.39 -3.13
CA CYS A 67 -33.88 18.05 -2.55
C CYS A 67 -34.60 18.06 -1.20
N LYS A 68 -34.34 19.07 -0.35
CA LYS A 68 -35.06 19.22 0.92
C LYS A 68 -36.54 19.51 0.69
N ARG A 69 -36.87 20.50 -0.15
CA ARG A 69 -38.24 20.95 -0.42
C ARG A 69 -39.11 19.84 -1.00
N GLU A 70 -38.58 19.05 -1.93
CA GLU A 70 -39.30 17.92 -2.54
C GLU A 70 -39.37 16.69 -1.59
N GLY A 71 -38.72 16.75 -0.42
CA GLY A 71 -38.54 15.60 0.46
C GLY A 71 -37.80 14.45 -0.23
N GLY A 72 -36.85 14.79 -1.10
CA GLY A 72 -35.99 13.83 -1.79
C GLY A 72 -34.97 13.20 -0.84
N ILE A 73 -34.30 12.17 -1.35
CA ILE A 73 -33.23 11.47 -0.63
C ILE A 73 -31.92 11.70 -1.38
N LEU A 74 -30.89 12.08 -0.63
CA LEU A 74 -29.57 12.35 -1.18
C LEU A 74 -28.64 11.16 -0.94
N VAL A 75 -28.10 10.58 -2.01
CA VAL A 75 -27.06 9.54 -1.93
C VAL A 75 -25.69 10.21 -2.04
N ALA A 76 -24.83 9.96 -1.05
CA ALA A 76 -23.50 10.56 -0.96
C ALA A 76 -22.42 9.54 -0.62
N GLN A 77 -21.20 9.81 -1.08
CA GLN A 77 -20.02 9.04 -0.70
C GLN A 77 -19.28 9.76 0.43
N PRO A 78 -18.66 9.04 1.39
CA PRO A 78 -17.85 9.64 2.45
C PRO A 78 -16.77 10.57 1.89
N GLU A 79 -16.14 10.16 0.78
CA GLU A 79 -15.08 10.93 0.12
C GLU A 79 -15.52 12.32 -0.33
N HIS A 80 -16.74 12.46 -0.86
CA HIS A 80 -17.30 13.75 -1.27
C HIS A 80 -17.64 14.65 -0.08
N ILE A 81 -18.17 14.08 1.01
CA ILE A 81 -18.48 14.82 2.24
C ILE A 81 -17.20 15.35 2.88
N LEU A 82 -16.19 14.48 3.03
CA LEU A 82 -14.90 14.83 3.61
C LEU A 82 -14.13 15.81 2.73
N SER A 83 -14.15 15.62 1.41
CA SER A 83 -13.53 16.56 0.48
C SER A 83 -14.20 17.94 0.52
N PHE A 84 -15.53 18.02 0.59
CA PHE A 84 -16.23 19.29 0.77
C PHE A 84 -15.88 19.96 2.11
N LYS A 85 -15.73 19.16 3.18
CA LYS A 85 -15.24 19.62 4.50
C LYS A 85 -13.88 20.29 4.39
N LEU A 86 -12.92 19.57 3.80
CA LEU A 86 -11.53 19.97 3.72
C LEU A 86 -11.28 21.12 2.74
N MET A 87 -12.01 21.16 1.62
CA MET A 87 -11.93 22.26 0.65
C MET A 87 -12.34 23.61 1.25
N THR A 88 -13.34 23.65 2.14
CA THR A 88 -13.70 24.91 2.83
C THR A 88 -12.56 25.42 3.70
N VAL A 89 -11.93 24.52 4.47
CA VAL A 89 -10.76 24.87 5.31
C VAL A 89 -9.60 25.35 4.43
N GLU A 90 -9.32 24.66 3.32
CA GLU A 90 -8.30 25.05 2.35
C GLU A 90 -8.55 26.45 1.76
N LYS A 91 -9.79 26.73 1.31
CA LYS A 91 -10.13 28.06 0.75
C LYS A 91 -10.13 29.16 1.81
N GLN A 92 -10.40 28.85 3.07
CA GLN A 92 -10.26 29.79 4.20
C GLN A 92 -8.80 30.13 4.49
N LEU A 93 -7.90 29.16 4.36
CA LEU A 93 -6.45 29.35 4.54
C LEU A 93 -5.78 30.01 3.33
N GLY A 94 -6.36 29.88 2.13
CA GLY A 94 -5.90 30.51 0.90
C GLY A 94 -6.32 31.98 0.75
N GLN A 95 -5.88 32.62 -0.34
CA GLN A 95 -6.16 34.05 -0.59
C GLN A 95 -7.60 34.34 -1.10
N ASN A 96 -8.36 33.33 -1.53
CA ASN A 96 -9.69 33.51 -2.12
C ASN A 96 -10.82 33.48 -1.07
N LYS A 97 -10.90 34.54 -0.27
CA LYS A 97 -11.84 34.67 0.86
C LYS A 97 -13.32 34.68 0.46
N GLY A 98 -13.66 35.08 -0.77
CA GLY A 98 -15.04 35.18 -1.24
C GLY A 98 -15.75 33.82 -1.31
N ILE A 99 -15.11 32.84 -1.98
CA ILE A 99 -15.65 31.47 -2.11
C ILE A 99 -15.66 30.75 -0.75
N ALA A 100 -14.66 31.03 0.11
CA ALA A 100 -14.56 30.44 1.44
C ALA A 100 -15.79 30.74 2.33
N ALA A 101 -16.32 31.97 2.25
CA ALA A 101 -17.52 32.36 3.00
C ALA A 101 -18.77 31.61 2.53
N ASP A 102 -18.95 31.47 1.22
CA ASP A 102 -20.09 30.73 0.66
C ASP A 102 -20.01 29.23 0.95
N LEU A 103 -18.80 28.66 0.92
CA LEU A 103 -18.56 27.27 1.31
C LEU A 103 -18.86 27.02 2.79
N LEU A 104 -18.47 27.95 3.67
CA LEU A 104 -18.78 27.88 5.09
C LEU A 104 -20.29 27.94 5.34
N ARG A 105 -21.00 28.87 4.67
CA ARG A 105 -22.47 28.94 4.76
C ARG A 105 -23.11 27.63 4.33
N ALA A 106 -22.64 27.03 3.24
CA ALA A 106 -23.15 25.75 2.77
C ALA A 106 -22.89 24.61 3.76
N GLN A 107 -21.72 24.57 4.41
CA GLN A 107 -21.44 23.60 5.47
C GLN A 107 -22.33 23.77 6.70
N LEU A 108 -22.55 25.02 7.13
CA LEU A 108 -23.43 25.31 8.25
C LEU A 108 -24.87 24.90 7.94
N TRP A 109 -25.35 25.19 6.73
CA TRP A 109 -26.67 24.76 6.27
C TRP A 109 -26.79 23.24 6.25
N LEU A 110 -25.79 22.52 5.74
CA LEU A 110 -25.76 21.06 5.75
C LEU A 110 -25.82 20.51 7.18
N ARG A 111 -25.08 21.12 8.12
CA ARG A 111 -25.06 20.71 9.53
C ARG A 111 -26.41 20.89 10.22
N SER A 112 -27.17 21.93 9.86
CA SER A 112 -28.46 22.23 10.49
C SER A 112 -29.64 21.49 9.84
N HIS A 113 -29.53 21.11 8.57
CA HIS A 113 -30.66 20.61 7.79
C HIS A 113 -30.51 19.18 7.26
N VAL A 114 -29.35 18.54 7.42
CA VAL A 114 -29.13 17.17 6.93
C VAL A 114 -29.10 16.17 8.07
N ARG A 115 -29.81 15.06 7.88
CA ARG A 115 -29.74 13.87 8.72
C ARG A 115 -29.05 12.75 7.96
N ASP A 116 -27.91 12.30 8.48
CA ASP A 116 -27.10 11.26 7.87
C ASP A 116 -27.56 9.86 8.29
N MET A 117 -27.63 8.96 7.32
CA MET A 117 -27.75 7.51 7.53
C MET A 117 -26.52 6.85 6.92
N LEU A 118 -25.72 6.17 7.74
CA LEU A 118 -24.55 5.45 7.29
C LEU A 118 -24.92 4.00 7.00
N ASP A 119 -24.63 3.54 5.78
CA ASP A 119 -24.72 2.15 5.39
C ASP A 119 -23.30 1.57 5.34
N GLU A 120 -23.05 0.41 5.95
CA GLU A 120 -21.71 -0.13 6.21
C GLU A 120 -20.84 0.82 7.07
N CYS A 121 -21.29 1.11 8.30
CA CYS A 121 -20.67 2.12 9.16
C CYS A 121 -19.27 1.75 9.67
N ASP A 122 -18.98 0.46 9.84
CA ASP A 122 -17.66 -0.09 10.15
C ASP A 122 -16.66 0.19 9.02
N GLU A 123 -17.09 0.00 7.78
CA GLU A 123 -16.33 0.35 6.59
C GLU A 123 -16.15 1.87 6.47
N ILE A 124 -17.23 2.65 6.56
CA ILE A 124 -17.18 4.12 6.40
C ILE A 124 -16.29 4.80 7.45
N LEU A 125 -16.28 4.31 8.69
CA LEU A 125 -15.59 4.96 9.81
C LEU A 125 -14.17 4.39 10.05
N HIS A 126 -13.72 3.42 9.25
CA HIS A 126 -12.39 2.83 9.43
C HIS A 126 -11.26 3.85 9.17
N VAL A 127 -10.18 3.79 9.98
CA VAL A 127 -9.03 4.71 9.90
C VAL A 127 -8.37 4.76 8.51
N ARG A 128 -8.44 3.65 7.76
CA ARG A 128 -7.93 3.55 6.38
C ARG A 128 -8.59 4.53 5.40
N ASN A 129 -9.80 4.99 5.72
CA ASN A 129 -10.57 5.92 4.89
C ASN A 129 -10.30 7.39 5.24
N GLN A 130 -9.23 7.67 5.99
CA GLN A 130 -8.80 9.03 6.29
C GLN A 130 -8.35 9.76 5.02
N LEU A 131 -9.00 10.88 4.73
CA LEU A 131 -8.57 11.80 3.68
C LEU A 131 -7.57 12.81 4.25
N VAL A 132 -6.36 12.81 3.72
CA VAL A 132 -5.30 13.76 4.08
C VAL A 132 -5.07 14.70 2.89
N TYR A 133 -5.29 15.99 3.07
CA TYR A 133 -4.90 17.01 2.10
C TYR A 133 -3.69 17.78 2.60
N THR A 134 -2.62 17.76 1.81
CA THR A 134 -1.39 18.50 2.09
C THR A 134 -1.61 19.98 1.75
N ILE A 135 -1.40 20.86 2.73
CA ILE A 135 -1.44 22.31 2.56
C ILE A 135 -0.03 22.86 2.80
N GLY A 136 0.44 23.74 1.91
CA GLY A 136 1.76 24.34 1.97
C GLY A 136 2.87 23.50 1.33
N SER A 137 4.11 23.88 1.61
CA SER A 137 5.30 23.19 1.11
C SER A 137 5.49 21.85 1.82
N GLN A 138 5.99 20.83 1.10
CA GLN A 138 6.43 19.59 1.74
C GLN A 138 7.53 19.91 2.76
N GLN A 139 7.37 19.37 3.97
CA GLN A 139 8.34 19.48 5.04
C GLN A 139 8.68 18.08 5.55
N PRO A 140 9.87 17.89 6.14
CA PRO A 140 10.17 16.67 6.87
C PRO A 140 9.07 16.36 7.89
N LEU A 141 8.68 15.09 7.98
CA LEU A 141 7.74 14.64 9.00
C LEU A 141 8.30 14.95 10.39
N GLN A 142 7.46 15.36 11.34
CA GLN A 142 7.90 15.58 12.72
C GLN A 142 8.51 14.29 13.30
N GLY A 143 9.75 14.36 13.80
CA GLY A 143 10.56 13.19 14.17
C GLY A 143 11.32 12.58 12.98
N PHE A 144 11.64 13.39 11.97
CA PHE A 144 12.65 13.09 10.96
C PHE A 144 14.05 13.29 11.59
N PRO A 145 14.99 12.32 11.51
CA PRO A 145 14.86 10.98 10.93
C PRO A 145 14.49 9.87 11.92
N GLU A 146 14.28 10.20 13.19
CA GLU A 146 14.20 9.24 14.30
C GLU A 146 13.10 8.21 14.11
N ARG A 147 11.94 8.58 13.56
CA ARG A 147 10.78 7.69 13.42
C ARG A 147 11.07 6.37 12.70
N TRP A 148 11.86 6.39 11.62
CA TRP A 148 12.22 5.15 10.91
C TRP A 148 13.55 4.58 11.39
N ALA A 149 14.46 5.42 11.91
CA ALA A 149 15.66 4.92 12.56
C ALA A 149 15.27 3.98 13.72
N SER A 150 14.26 4.35 14.51
CA SER A 150 13.69 3.47 15.55
C SER A 150 13.09 2.18 14.99
N ALA A 151 12.39 2.23 13.85
CA ALA A 151 11.87 1.02 13.21
C ALA A 151 12.99 0.08 12.73
N GLN A 152 14.07 0.62 12.15
CA GLN A 152 15.25 -0.16 11.75
C GLN A 152 16.02 -0.71 12.96
N GLN A 153 16.07 0.03 14.07
CA GLN A 153 16.64 -0.46 15.33
C GLN A 153 15.83 -1.63 15.89
N ILE A 154 14.49 -1.57 15.83
CA ILE A 154 13.63 -2.70 16.24
C ILE A 154 13.93 -3.94 15.38
N LEU A 155 14.03 -3.78 14.05
CA LEU A 155 14.43 -4.90 13.17
C LEU A 155 15.81 -5.45 13.51
N SER A 156 16.73 -4.60 13.97
CA SER A 156 18.05 -5.04 14.43
C SER A 156 17.97 -5.83 15.74
N LEU A 157 17.08 -5.43 16.65
CA LEU A 157 16.82 -6.18 17.88
C LEU A 157 16.20 -7.55 17.57
N ASP A 158 15.25 -7.63 16.64
CA ASP A 158 14.67 -8.91 16.21
C ASP A 158 15.74 -9.88 15.67
N ILE A 159 16.76 -9.35 14.97
CA ILE A 159 17.93 -10.13 14.54
C ILE A 159 18.74 -10.61 15.76
N MET A 160 19.01 -9.73 16.73
CA MET A 160 19.76 -10.09 17.95
C MET A 160 19.03 -11.14 18.79
N ASP A 161 17.70 -11.07 18.85
CA ASP A 161 16.84 -11.99 19.58
C ASP A 161 16.64 -13.33 18.84
N GLY A 162 17.28 -13.51 17.68
CA GLY A 162 17.25 -14.75 16.90
C GLY A 162 15.92 -15.01 16.19
N LEU A 163 15.11 -13.96 15.98
CA LEU A 163 13.86 -14.07 15.22
C LEU A 163 14.09 -14.26 13.72
N LEU A 164 15.32 -14.06 13.25
CA LEU A 164 15.79 -14.55 11.95
C LEU A 164 16.52 -15.88 12.14
N PRO A 165 15.93 -17.04 11.75
CA PRO A 165 16.47 -18.36 12.06
C PRO A 165 17.91 -18.59 11.59
N ASN A 166 18.30 -17.94 10.49
CA ASN A 166 19.63 -18.06 9.91
C ASN A 166 20.69 -17.19 10.63
N TYR A 167 20.26 -16.29 11.52
CA TYR A 167 21.10 -15.34 12.24
C TYR A 167 20.74 -15.33 13.72
N SER A 168 21.27 -16.30 14.48
CA SER A 168 21.09 -16.35 15.93
C SER A 168 22.38 -15.97 16.65
N PHE A 169 22.31 -14.92 17.46
CA PHE A 169 23.42 -14.44 18.29
C PHE A 169 23.15 -14.61 19.79
N ILE A 170 22.13 -15.38 20.15
CA ILE A 170 21.67 -15.55 21.54
C ILE A 170 22.79 -16.08 22.46
N LEU A 171 23.70 -16.90 21.91
CA LEU A 171 24.82 -17.48 22.65
C LEU A 171 26.11 -16.63 22.58
N ALA A 172 26.11 -15.51 21.87
CA ALA A 172 27.29 -14.67 21.74
C ALA A 172 27.54 -13.87 23.03
N PRO A 173 28.82 -13.63 23.39
CA PRO A 173 29.14 -12.77 24.54
C PRO A 173 28.57 -11.36 24.36
N GLU A 174 28.21 -10.69 25.46
CA GLU A 174 27.58 -9.37 25.43
C GLU A 174 28.36 -8.33 24.60
N HIS A 175 29.69 -8.32 24.70
CA HIS A 175 30.54 -7.41 23.91
C HIS A 175 30.48 -7.71 22.40
N VAL A 176 30.32 -8.97 22.01
CA VAL A 176 30.13 -9.38 20.61
C VAL A 176 28.73 -8.99 20.14
N CYS A 177 27.69 -9.23 20.95
CA CYS A 177 26.33 -8.81 20.63
C CYS A 177 26.24 -7.30 20.38
N ARG A 178 26.87 -6.50 21.24
CA ARG A 178 26.95 -5.04 21.06
C ARG A 178 27.68 -4.67 19.78
N ALA A 179 28.83 -5.30 19.50
CA ALA A 179 29.59 -5.04 18.28
C ALA A 179 28.79 -5.40 17.02
N ILE A 180 28.04 -6.50 17.03
CA ILE A 180 27.15 -6.91 15.93
C ILE A 180 26.02 -5.90 15.76
N PHE A 181 25.37 -5.46 16.84
CA PHE A 181 24.31 -4.46 16.79
C PHE A 181 24.81 -3.14 16.19
N ASN A 182 25.95 -2.64 16.66
CA ASN A 182 26.58 -1.44 16.12
C ASN A 182 26.97 -1.65 14.64
N PHE A 183 27.47 -2.83 14.30
CA PHE A 183 27.78 -3.21 12.93
C PHE A 183 26.54 -3.28 12.02
N LEU A 184 25.34 -3.50 12.54
CA LEU A 184 24.12 -3.50 11.73
C LEU A 184 23.49 -2.11 11.60
N THR A 185 23.75 -1.21 12.56
CA THR A 185 23.00 0.05 12.68
C THR A 185 23.82 1.30 12.36
N LEU A 186 25.14 1.29 12.57
CA LEU A 186 26.01 2.46 12.40
C LEU A 186 26.76 2.43 11.06
N THR A 187 26.71 3.53 10.32
CA THR A 187 27.50 3.72 9.09
C THR A 187 28.98 3.87 9.39
N ASP A 188 29.32 4.72 10.36
CA ASP A 188 30.68 4.91 10.88
C ASP A 188 30.85 4.11 12.17
N ILE A 189 31.74 3.12 12.13
CA ILE A 189 31.94 2.14 13.20
C ILE A 189 33.42 2.05 13.55
N ASP A 190 33.71 1.91 14.85
CA ASP A 190 35.08 1.79 15.31
C ASP A 190 35.75 0.51 14.73
N PRO A 191 36.97 0.60 14.19
CA PRO A 191 37.67 -0.56 13.64
C PRO A 191 37.83 -1.73 14.61
N SER A 192 37.83 -1.49 15.92
CA SER A 192 37.88 -2.55 16.94
C SER A 192 36.59 -3.36 17.03
N GLU A 193 35.43 -2.72 16.83
CA GLU A 193 34.14 -3.43 16.76
C GLU A 193 34.04 -4.25 15.48
N VAL A 194 34.51 -3.71 14.34
CA VAL A 194 34.58 -4.46 13.09
C VAL A 194 35.43 -5.72 13.24
N ARG A 195 36.62 -5.59 13.87
CA ARG A 195 37.49 -6.74 14.16
C ARG A 195 36.78 -7.76 15.06
N THR A 196 36.11 -7.30 16.11
CA THR A 196 35.36 -8.18 17.03
C THR A 196 34.31 -9.02 16.28
N VAL A 197 33.57 -8.39 15.35
CA VAL A 197 32.58 -9.09 14.53
C VAL A 197 33.25 -10.06 13.56
N GLN A 198 34.33 -9.64 12.89
CA GLN A 198 35.08 -10.47 11.94
C GLN A 198 35.69 -11.70 12.62
N ASP A 199 36.28 -11.55 13.81
CA ASP A 199 36.87 -12.64 14.58
C ASP A 199 35.80 -13.67 14.99
N TYR A 200 34.57 -13.22 15.26
CA TYR A 200 33.47 -14.08 15.67
C TYR A 200 32.80 -14.80 14.49
N ILE A 201 32.46 -14.10 13.41
CA ILE A 201 31.60 -14.63 12.33
C ILE A 201 32.25 -14.63 10.94
N GLY A 202 33.40 -13.98 10.75
CA GLY A 202 33.97 -13.67 9.44
C GLY A 202 34.31 -14.90 8.58
N ASN A 203 34.64 -16.03 9.21
CA ASN A 203 34.94 -17.29 8.51
C ASN A 203 33.73 -18.25 8.42
N THR A 204 32.55 -17.80 8.84
CA THR A 204 31.32 -18.60 8.76
C THR A 204 30.54 -18.30 7.48
N HIS A 205 29.67 -19.22 7.09
CA HIS A 205 28.74 -19.02 5.97
C HIS A 205 27.79 -17.81 6.17
N ASN A 206 27.59 -17.38 7.42
CA ASN A 206 26.71 -16.26 7.78
C ASN A 206 27.36 -14.88 7.62
N TRP A 207 28.68 -14.79 7.39
CA TRP A 207 29.37 -13.51 7.20
C TRP A 207 28.79 -12.71 6.03
N SER A 208 28.59 -13.38 4.90
CA SER A 208 27.98 -12.77 3.71
C SER A 208 26.60 -12.21 4.04
N GLY A 209 25.75 -12.99 4.71
CA GLY A 209 24.44 -12.58 5.16
C GLY A 209 24.45 -11.36 6.09
N LEU A 210 25.41 -11.31 7.03
CA LEU A 210 25.56 -10.17 7.93
C LEU A 210 25.97 -8.88 7.18
N LEU A 211 26.81 -8.98 6.16
CA LEU A 211 27.15 -7.84 5.29
C LEU A 211 25.93 -7.35 4.51
N HIS A 212 25.08 -8.26 4.00
CA HIS A 212 23.82 -7.87 3.35
C HIS A 212 22.90 -7.14 4.33
N LEU A 213 22.75 -7.65 5.56
CA LEU A 213 21.95 -6.99 6.61
C LEU A 213 22.48 -5.59 6.95
N ARG A 214 23.81 -5.42 7.04
CA ARG A 214 24.44 -4.10 7.23
C ARG A 214 24.13 -3.15 6.06
N GLY A 215 24.16 -3.64 4.82
CA GLY A 215 23.74 -2.88 3.64
C GLY A 215 22.29 -2.41 3.73
N LEU A 216 21.38 -3.34 4.09
CA LEU A 216 19.95 -3.06 4.22
C LEU A 216 19.64 -2.04 5.31
N LEU A 217 20.30 -2.15 6.46
CA LEU A 217 20.01 -1.37 7.66
C LEU A 217 20.88 -0.10 7.73
N ALA A 218 22.18 -0.23 8.04
CA ALA A 218 23.09 0.90 8.23
C ALA A 218 23.23 1.77 6.97
N PHE A 219 23.36 1.17 5.79
CA PHE A 219 23.48 1.91 4.52
C PHE A 219 22.13 2.26 3.88
N GLY A 220 21.03 1.98 4.57
CA GLY A 220 19.73 2.58 4.28
C GLY A 220 19.03 2.06 3.02
N ILE A 221 19.44 0.93 2.43
CA ILE A 221 18.76 0.36 1.25
C ILE A 221 17.28 0.07 1.56
N LEU A 222 17.00 -0.51 2.74
CA LEU A 222 15.64 -0.82 3.16
C LEU A 222 14.83 0.47 3.39
N SER A 223 15.45 1.47 4.01
CA SER A 223 14.83 2.79 4.23
C SER A 223 14.51 3.47 2.90
N PHE A 224 15.47 3.48 1.96
CA PHE A 224 15.29 4.00 0.60
C PHE A 224 14.13 3.32 -0.12
N ALA A 225 14.09 1.99 -0.13
CA ALA A 225 13.06 1.22 -0.81
C ALA A 225 11.65 1.47 -0.22
N LEU A 226 11.53 1.62 1.11
CA LEU A 226 10.25 1.82 1.77
C LEU A 226 9.79 3.29 1.78
N LYS A 227 10.72 4.25 1.78
CA LYS A 227 10.42 5.69 1.93
C LYS A 227 10.39 6.44 0.60
N GLU A 228 11.39 6.22 -0.23
CA GLU A 228 11.62 7.03 -1.43
C GLU A 228 10.96 6.45 -2.67
N ARG A 229 10.54 5.18 -2.61
CA ARG A 229 9.94 4.47 -3.73
C ARG A 229 8.50 4.11 -3.43
N ARG A 230 7.58 4.57 -4.27
CA ARG A 230 6.16 4.22 -4.19
C ARG A 230 5.84 3.15 -5.22
N TRP A 231 5.26 2.05 -4.74
CA TRP A 231 4.78 0.98 -5.60
C TRP A 231 3.76 1.51 -6.61
N ARG A 232 3.85 1.01 -7.85
CA ARG A 232 3.09 1.42 -9.04
C ARG A 232 3.30 2.86 -9.50
N VAL A 233 4.13 3.66 -8.85
CA VAL A 233 4.44 5.03 -9.29
C VAL A 233 5.91 5.16 -9.66
N ASP A 234 6.80 4.73 -8.76
CA ASP A 234 8.25 4.81 -8.93
C ASP A 234 8.84 3.45 -9.34
N TYR A 235 8.13 2.34 -9.08
CA TYR A 235 8.52 0.98 -9.45
C TYR A 235 7.33 0.01 -9.53
N GLY A 236 7.53 -1.14 -10.16
CA GLY A 236 6.60 -2.26 -10.16
C GLY A 236 7.03 -3.39 -11.12
N LEU A 237 6.21 -4.41 -11.29
CA LEU A 237 6.49 -5.51 -12.21
C LEU A 237 6.26 -5.10 -13.68
N ALA A 238 7.00 -5.71 -14.59
CA ALA A 238 6.75 -5.62 -16.03
C ALA A 238 6.99 -7.01 -16.67
N PRO A 239 6.08 -7.98 -16.45
CA PRO A 239 6.32 -9.40 -16.76
C PRO A 239 6.65 -9.69 -18.22
N TRP A 240 6.22 -8.84 -19.15
CA TRP A 240 6.55 -8.95 -20.58
C TRP A 240 8.03 -8.66 -20.89
N ARG A 241 8.78 -8.12 -19.94
CA ARG A 241 10.20 -7.78 -20.07
C ARG A 241 11.07 -8.57 -19.11
N THR A 242 10.73 -8.59 -17.83
CA THR A 242 11.49 -9.26 -16.76
C THR A 242 10.55 -9.58 -15.60
N MET A 243 10.90 -10.58 -14.81
CA MET A 243 10.17 -10.90 -13.57
C MET A 243 10.65 -10.06 -12.37
N LEU A 244 11.70 -9.24 -12.54
CA LEU A 244 12.18 -8.30 -11.53
C LEU A 244 11.39 -6.99 -11.54
N ALA A 245 11.40 -6.27 -10.42
CA ALA A 245 10.86 -4.92 -10.36
C ALA A 245 11.69 -3.98 -11.24
N VAL A 246 10.99 -3.11 -11.99
CA VAL A 246 11.60 -2.10 -12.85
C VAL A 246 11.19 -0.69 -12.42
N PRO A 247 11.99 0.33 -12.73
CA PRO A 247 11.61 1.72 -12.50
C PRO A 247 10.37 2.10 -13.31
N TYR A 248 9.48 2.90 -12.72
CA TYR A 248 8.33 3.47 -13.41
C TYR A 248 8.55 4.97 -13.64
N ARG A 249 8.05 5.47 -14.77
CA ARG A 249 8.09 6.91 -15.12
C ARG A 249 6.81 7.65 -14.76
N ALA A 250 5.74 6.90 -14.57
CA ALA A 250 4.42 7.37 -14.17
C ALA A 250 3.65 6.19 -13.57
N LYS A 251 2.46 6.48 -13.04
CA LYS A 251 1.60 5.46 -12.46
C LYS A 251 1.32 4.34 -13.47
N ASP A 252 1.65 3.10 -13.12
CA ASP A 252 1.47 1.90 -13.95
C ASP A 252 2.21 1.92 -15.30
N VAL A 253 3.22 2.78 -15.44
CA VAL A 253 3.98 2.92 -16.68
C VAL A 253 5.47 2.67 -16.41
N PRO A 254 5.97 1.46 -16.72
CA PRO A 254 7.39 1.16 -16.58
C PRO A 254 8.23 2.01 -17.54
N ALA A 255 9.40 2.39 -17.06
CA ALA A 255 10.40 3.08 -17.86
C ALA A 255 10.98 2.10 -18.90
N PRO A 256 11.03 2.46 -20.20
CA PRO A 256 11.59 1.60 -21.22
C PRO A 256 13.05 1.26 -20.94
N ARG A 257 13.39 -0.03 -20.89
CA ARG A 257 14.78 -0.53 -20.73
C ARG A 257 15.53 -0.10 -19.47
N ALA A 258 14.89 0.61 -18.53
CA ALA A 258 15.53 1.02 -17.28
C ALA A 258 15.58 -0.13 -16.28
N GLU A 259 16.63 -0.18 -15.46
CA GLU A 259 16.84 -1.15 -14.38
C GLU A 259 17.41 -0.42 -13.17
N PHE A 260 17.29 -1.01 -11.98
CA PHE A 260 17.92 -0.46 -10.80
C PHE A 260 19.44 -0.68 -10.85
N GLY A 261 20.19 0.38 -10.56
CA GLY A 261 21.66 0.33 -10.56
C GLY A 261 22.21 -0.64 -9.51
N GLN A 262 21.63 -0.59 -8.31
CA GLN A 262 22.01 -1.41 -7.16
C GLN A 262 21.19 -2.71 -7.11
N PRO A 263 21.82 -3.90 -7.10
CA PRO A 263 21.14 -5.19 -7.06
C PRO A 263 20.21 -5.37 -5.85
N ASP A 264 20.65 -4.97 -4.65
CA ASP A 264 19.84 -5.10 -3.44
C ASP A 264 18.54 -4.28 -3.50
N VAL A 265 18.59 -3.09 -4.09
CA VAL A 265 17.39 -2.28 -4.36
C VAL A 265 16.46 -3.04 -5.29
N SER A 266 16.99 -3.65 -6.36
CA SER A 266 16.21 -4.47 -7.28
C SER A 266 15.54 -5.65 -6.57
N VAL A 267 16.28 -6.38 -5.73
CA VAL A 267 15.77 -7.52 -4.97
C VAL A 267 14.68 -7.10 -4.00
N VAL A 268 14.91 -6.07 -3.18
CA VAL A 268 13.93 -5.58 -2.19
C VAL A 268 12.66 -5.11 -2.89
N LEU A 269 12.77 -4.29 -3.94
CA LEU A 269 11.61 -3.79 -4.69
C LEU A 269 10.88 -4.92 -5.44
N THR A 270 11.60 -5.96 -5.88
CA THR A 270 10.99 -7.17 -6.46
C THR A 270 10.15 -7.88 -5.42
N CYS A 271 10.72 -8.21 -4.25
CA CYS A 271 9.99 -8.83 -3.14
C CYS A 271 8.74 -8.02 -2.78
N LEU A 272 8.89 -6.71 -2.57
CA LEU A 272 7.77 -5.82 -2.25
C LEU A 272 6.69 -5.83 -3.34
N SER A 273 7.08 -5.83 -4.62
CA SER A 273 6.11 -5.86 -5.71
C SER A 273 5.26 -7.13 -5.68
N TYR A 274 5.86 -8.30 -5.46
CA TYR A 274 5.09 -9.55 -5.33
C TYR A 274 4.28 -9.62 -4.04
N TYR A 275 4.76 -9.07 -2.92
CA TYR A 275 3.96 -9.01 -1.69
C TYR A 275 2.73 -8.09 -1.82
N TYR A 276 2.85 -6.99 -2.58
CA TYR A 276 1.72 -6.07 -2.80
C TYR A 276 0.76 -6.55 -3.88
N GLU A 277 1.27 -7.13 -4.95
CA GLU A 277 0.47 -7.57 -6.09
C GLU A 277 -0.17 -8.94 -5.86
N GLY A 278 0.52 -9.82 -5.14
CA GLY A 278 0.18 -11.24 -5.02
C GLY A 278 0.62 -12.03 -6.26
N LEU A 279 0.43 -13.35 -6.20
CA LEU A 279 0.65 -14.24 -7.34
C LEU A 279 -0.58 -14.30 -8.23
N THR A 280 -0.38 -14.40 -9.54
CA THR A 280 -1.46 -14.78 -10.46
C THR A 280 -1.82 -16.26 -10.30
N GLU A 281 -2.99 -16.68 -10.77
CA GLU A 281 -3.38 -18.09 -10.77
C GLU A 281 -2.34 -18.97 -11.50
N GLU A 282 -1.80 -18.50 -12.62
CA GLU A 282 -0.76 -19.22 -13.36
C GLU A 282 0.52 -19.37 -12.54
N GLN A 283 0.96 -18.31 -11.86
CA GLN A 283 2.15 -18.33 -11.01
C GLN A 283 1.97 -19.24 -9.79
N LEU A 284 0.77 -19.22 -9.20
CA LEU A 284 0.42 -20.13 -8.10
C LEU A 284 0.41 -21.59 -8.58
N GLY A 285 -0.08 -21.85 -9.80
CA GLY A 285 -0.01 -23.17 -10.43
C GLY A 285 1.42 -23.69 -10.51
N VAL A 286 2.35 -22.85 -10.97
CA VAL A 286 3.80 -23.16 -11.00
C VAL A 286 4.35 -23.43 -9.60
N CYS A 287 3.87 -22.73 -8.56
CA CYS A 287 4.30 -23.00 -7.18
C CYS A 287 3.94 -24.42 -6.76
N PHE A 288 2.69 -24.85 -6.96
CA PHE A 288 2.27 -26.20 -6.59
C PHE A 288 2.95 -27.28 -7.44
N GLU A 289 3.16 -27.03 -8.73
CA GLU A 289 3.93 -27.96 -9.59
C GLU A 289 5.35 -28.17 -9.05
N ARG A 290 6.05 -27.08 -8.70
CA ARG A 290 7.42 -27.15 -8.16
C ARG A 290 7.49 -27.65 -6.73
N LEU A 291 6.46 -27.42 -5.93
CA LEU A 291 6.33 -27.96 -4.58
C LEU A 291 6.38 -29.49 -4.61
N LEU A 292 5.63 -30.11 -5.52
CA LEU A 292 5.59 -31.56 -5.68
C LEU A 292 6.91 -32.17 -6.18
N GLN A 293 7.81 -31.33 -6.72
CA GLN A 293 9.14 -31.71 -7.18
C GLN A 293 10.23 -31.51 -6.12
N GLN A 294 9.90 -30.94 -4.95
CA GLN A 294 10.87 -30.80 -3.85
C GLN A 294 11.24 -32.16 -3.26
N ASP A 295 12.39 -32.22 -2.59
CA ASP A 295 12.84 -33.42 -1.87
C ASP A 295 11.87 -33.77 -0.72
N ASP A 296 11.32 -32.76 -0.03
CA ASP A 296 10.27 -32.90 0.98
C ASP A 296 9.12 -31.89 0.76
N PRO A 297 8.15 -32.24 -0.11
CA PRO A 297 7.01 -31.37 -0.42
C PRO A 297 6.11 -31.09 0.79
N THR A 298 6.03 -32.04 1.73
CA THR A 298 5.12 -31.93 2.88
C THR A 298 5.67 -30.93 3.89
N GLN A 299 6.97 -31.00 4.18
CA GLN A 299 7.62 -30.02 5.06
C GLN A 299 7.52 -28.60 4.50
N GLU A 300 7.76 -28.41 3.20
CA GLU A 300 7.63 -27.09 2.56
C GLU A 300 6.18 -26.59 2.65
N TYR A 301 5.19 -27.43 2.34
CA TYR A 301 3.77 -27.09 2.44
C TYR A 301 3.35 -26.69 3.86
N GLU A 302 3.88 -27.38 4.89
CA GLU A 302 3.65 -27.03 6.29
C GLU A 302 4.10 -25.60 6.61
N THR A 303 5.17 -25.10 5.97
CA THR A 303 5.58 -23.70 6.12
C THR A 303 4.56 -22.74 5.53
N TRP A 304 3.91 -23.12 4.42
CA TRP A 304 2.88 -22.30 3.77
C TRP A 304 1.64 -22.17 4.66
N VAL A 305 1.24 -23.24 5.36
CA VAL A 305 0.05 -23.23 6.22
C VAL A 305 0.29 -22.75 7.65
N ARG A 306 1.54 -22.73 8.13
CA ARG A 306 1.89 -22.41 9.53
C ARG A 306 1.24 -21.14 10.08
N ASN A 307 1.20 -20.08 9.28
CA ASN A 307 0.71 -18.75 9.70
C ASN A 307 -0.67 -18.41 9.11
N LEU A 308 -1.33 -19.36 8.44
CA LEU A 308 -2.69 -19.17 7.95
C LEU A 308 -3.68 -19.44 9.10
N SER A 309 -4.65 -18.55 9.29
CA SER A 309 -5.71 -18.74 10.28
C SER A 309 -7.01 -18.06 9.84
N PRO A 310 -8.14 -18.78 9.71
CA PRO A 310 -8.32 -20.23 9.84
C PRO A 310 -7.95 -21.00 8.55
N VAL A 311 -7.42 -22.23 8.69
CA VAL A 311 -7.17 -23.16 7.57
C VAL A 311 -8.27 -24.24 7.53
N PRO A 312 -9.00 -24.40 6.42
CA PRO A 312 -9.96 -25.49 6.23
C PRO A 312 -9.29 -26.86 6.42
N ASP A 313 -9.99 -27.82 7.02
CA ASP A 313 -9.45 -29.16 7.27
C ASP A 313 -8.93 -29.84 5.99
N ALA A 314 -9.59 -29.58 4.86
CA ALA A 314 -9.18 -30.06 3.54
C ALA A 314 -7.81 -29.53 3.07
N LEU A 315 -7.32 -28.41 3.61
CA LEU A 315 -6.07 -27.78 3.23
C LEU A 315 -4.96 -27.93 4.28
N ARG A 316 -5.22 -28.59 5.41
CA ARG A 316 -4.21 -28.75 6.48
C ARG A 316 -3.00 -29.59 6.05
N HIS A 317 -3.22 -30.51 5.13
CA HIS A 317 -2.20 -31.45 4.67
C HIS A 317 -2.11 -31.41 3.14
N LEU A 318 -0.90 -31.62 2.62
CA LEU A 318 -0.63 -31.64 1.19
C LEU A 318 -1.48 -32.70 0.46
N SER A 319 -1.79 -33.81 1.11
CA SER A 319 -2.66 -34.87 0.56
C SER A 319 -4.09 -34.43 0.25
N GLY A 320 -4.55 -33.32 0.84
CA GLY A 320 -5.87 -32.74 0.58
C GLY A 320 -5.89 -31.76 -0.60
N ILE A 321 -4.73 -31.47 -1.19
CA ILE A 321 -4.59 -30.53 -2.30
C ILE A 321 -4.78 -31.24 -3.63
N ASN A 322 -5.75 -30.77 -4.40
CA ASN A 322 -6.00 -31.20 -5.77
C ASN A 322 -6.03 -29.97 -6.70
N THR A 323 -4.89 -29.74 -7.36
CA THR A 323 -4.72 -28.63 -8.31
C THR A 323 -5.50 -28.81 -9.62
N GLU A 324 -5.94 -30.02 -9.94
CA GLU A 324 -6.77 -30.31 -11.10
C GLU A 324 -8.26 -30.00 -10.85
N SER A 325 -8.66 -29.95 -9.58
CA SER A 325 -10.02 -29.57 -9.19
C SER A 325 -10.25 -28.07 -9.37
N SER A 326 -10.91 -27.69 -10.47
CA SER A 326 -11.21 -26.27 -10.75
C SER A 326 -12.01 -25.58 -9.65
N GLN A 327 -12.80 -26.34 -8.88
CA GLN A 327 -13.56 -25.80 -7.75
C GLN A 327 -12.64 -25.51 -6.56
N GLN A 328 -11.83 -26.48 -6.13
CA GLN A 328 -10.89 -26.26 -5.03
C GLN A 328 -9.86 -25.18 -5.38
N TRP A 329 -9.41 -25.16 -6.63
CA TRP A 329 -8.47 -24.16 -7.14
C TRP A 329 -8.99 -22.75 -6.94
N ARG A 330 -10.17 -22.44 -7.51
CA ARG A 330 -10.73 -21.07 -7.49
C ARG A 330 -11.29 -20.68 -6.14
N ASP A 331 -11.97 -21.60 -5.45
CA ASP A 331 -12.74 -21.25 -4.25
C ASP A 331 -11.88 -21.30 -2.98
N LEU A 332 -10.77 -22.05 -2.98
CA LEU A 332 -9.97 -22.29 -1.78
C LEU A 332 -8.48 -21.98 -1.98
N LEU A 333 -7.82 -22.52 -2.99
CA LEU A 333 -6.36 -22.41 -3.14
C LEU A 333 -5.92 -21.00 -3.55
N VAL A 334 -6.53 -20.43 -4.60
CA VAL A 334 -6.19 -19.09 -5.10
C VAL A 334 -6.40 -18.02 -4.02
N PRO A 335 -7.56 -17.92 -3.35
CA PRO A 335 -7.77 -16.90 -2.31
C PRO A 335 -6.83 -17.05 -1.11
N MET A 336 -6.44 -18.28 -0.77
CA MET A 336 -5.65 -18.56 0.43
C MET A 336 -4.14 -18.40 0.21
N PHE A 337 -3.64 -18.74 -0.97
CA PHE A 337 -2.20 -18.81 -1.23
C PHE A 337 -1.66 -17.69 -2.12
N SER A 338 -2.50 -16.96 -2.87
CA SER A 338 -2.00 -15.90 -3.78
C SER A 338 -1.35 -14.72 -3.05
N TYR A 339 -1.79 -14.43 -1.83
CA TYR A 339 -1.19 -13.40 -0.95
C TYR A 339 -0.45 -14.00 0.25
N ASN A 340 -0.26 -15.32 0.26
CA ASN A 340 0.47 -15.99 1.33
C ASN A 340 1.96 -15.69 1.15
N LYS A 341 2.56 -15.07 2.17
CA LYS A 341 3.98 -14.71 2.15
C LYS A 341 4.90 -15.90 1.89
N ALA A 342 4.68 -17.04 2.54
CA ALA A 342 5.54 -18.22 2.36
C ALA A 342 5.44 -18.77 0.93
N THR A 343 4.24 -18.78 0.35
CA THR A 343 4.07 -19.17 -1.07
C THR A 343 4.73 -18.17 -2.03
N ILE A 344 4.64 -16.87 -1.75
CA ILE A 344 5.34 -15.84 -2.53
C ILE A 344 6.87 -15.99 -2.40
N ASP A 345 7.38 -16.23 -1.19
CA ASP A 345 8.80 -16.47 -0.93
C ASP A 345 9.30 -17.71 -1.70
N PHE A 346 8.49 -18.77 -1.75
CA PHE A 346 8.77 -19.96 -2.56
C PHE A 346 8.82 -19.62 -4.06
N TYR A 347 7.84 -18.89 -4.59
CA TYR A 347 7.85 -18.46 -5.99
C TYR A 347 9.09 -17.62 -6.34
N LEU A 348 9.42 -16.66 -5.48
CA LEU A 348 10.59 -15.80 -5.65
C LEU A 348 11.89 -16.60 -5.67
N SER A 349 12.06 -17.52 -4.72
CA SER A 349 13.27 -18.33 -4.55
C SER A 349 13.43 -19.44 -5.59
N GLN A 350 12.35 -20.05 -6.05
CA GLN A 350 12.39 -21.17 -6.99
C GLN A 350 12.29 -20.71 -8.45
N VAL A 351 11.58 -19.63 -8.74
CA VAL A 351 11.27 -19.20 -10.12
C VAL A 351 11.97 -17.90 -10.48
N VAL A 352 11.72 -16.84 -9.71
CA VAL A 352 12.11 -15.48 -10.11
C VAL A 352 13.62 -15.29 -10.06
N PHE A 353 14.22 -15.45 -8.88
CA PHE A 353 15.64 -15.18 -8.68
C PHE A 353 16.57 -16.17 -9.42
N PRO A 354 16.33 -17.50 -9.44
CA PRO A 354 17.19 -18.41 -10.21
C PRO A 354 17.22 -18.09 -11.70
N ARG A 355 16.14 -17.52 -12.24
CA ARG A 355 16.06 -17.15 -13.65
C ARG A 355 16.66 -15.78 -13.94
N GLU A 356 16.37 -14.78 -13.12
CA GLU A 356 16.65 -13.36 -13.42
C GLU A 356 17.78 -12.74 -12.59
N ALA A 357 18.08 -13.24 -11.38
CA ALA A 357 19.17 -12.73 -10.54
C ALA A 357 20.53 -13.28 -10.99
N LYS A 358 20.87 -13.03 -12.26
CA LYS A 358 22.14 -13.40 -12.88
C LYS A 358 22.94 -12.14 -13.14
N GLU A 359 24.18 -12.08 -12.67
CA GLU A 359 25.07 -10.96 -12.93
C GLU A 359 25.79 -11.13 -14.26
N PHE A 360 25.87 -10.06 -15.04
CA PHE A 360 26.71 -9.98 -16.23
C PHE A 360 28.11 -9.49 -15.84
N SER A 361 29.16 -10.03 -16.47
CA SER A 361 30.56 -9.66 -16.17
C SER A 361 30.89 -8.18 -16.42
N PHE A 362 30.08 -7.47 -17.22
CA PHE A 362 30.26 -6.06 -17.53
C PHE A 362 28.90 -5.33 -17.51
N LYS A 363 28.85 -4.14 -16.92
CA LYS A 363 27.66 -3.27 -16.86
C LYS A 363 28.01 -1.90 -17.43
N LEU A 364 27.20 -1.40 -18.36
CA LEU A 364 27.26 -0.01 -18.82
C LEU A 364 26.36 0.82 -17.88
N SER A 365 26.94 1.78 -17.17
CA SER A 365 26.21 2.70 -16.28
C SER A 365 26.52 4.15 -16.64
N CYS A 366 25.51 5.01 -16.47
CA CYS A 366 25.62 6.46 -16.66
C CYS A 366 24.85 7.12 -15.50
N SER A 367 25.40 8.20 -14.94
CA SER A 367 24.90 8.93 -13.77
C SER A 367 24.58 10.38 -14.13
N SER A 368 23.89 11.09 -13.24
CA SER A 368 23.58 12.51 -13.45
C SER A 368 24.81 13.42 -13.60
N TRP A 369 25.98 13.00 -13.14
CA TRP A 369 27.25 13.72 -13.35
C TRP A 369 27.74 13.66 -14.79
N ASP A 370 27.31 12.66 -15.58
CA ASP A 370 27.67 12.55 -17.00
C ASP A 370 26.90 13.55 -17.89
N LEU A 371 25.94 14.29 -17.32
CA LEU A 371 25.21 15.37 -18.00
C LEU A 371 25.99 16.70 -18.01
N ASP A 372 26.93 16.90 -17.09
CA ASP A 372 27.73 18.14 -17.01
C ASP A 372 28.78 18.25 -18.14
N ASP A 373 29.02 17.17 -18.89
CA ASP A 373 29.90 17.15 -20.07
C ASP A 373 29.23 17.67 -21.37
N ILE A 374 27.93 18.00 -21.33
CA ILE A 374 27.24 18.68 -22.43
C ILE A 374 27.55 20.18 -22.33
N GLN A 375 28.64 20.59 -22.99
CA GLN A 375 29.10 21.97 -23.17
C GLN A 375 28.01 23.05 -23.01
N CYS A 376 27.97 23.69 -21.83
CA CYS A 376 27.46 25.05 -21.71
C CYS A 376 28.42 25.98 -22.48
N ARG A 377 28.20 26.13 -23.79
CA ARG A 377 28.75 27.26 -24.53
C ARG A 377 28.01 28.50 -24.06
N SER A 378 28.67 29.28 -23.21
CA SER A 378 28.28 30.65 -22.86
C SER A 378 28.13 31.46 -24.15
N GLY A 379 26.91 31.90 -24.43
CA GLY A 379 26.57 32.96 -25.38
C GLY A 379 26.04 34.17 -24.63
#